data_AF-A0A6G8BSR2-F1
#
_entry.id   AF-A0A6G8BSR2-F1
#
_cell.length_a   1.000
_cell.length_b   1.000
_cell.length_c   1.000
_cell.angle_alpha   90.00
_cell.angle_beta   90.00
_cell.angle_gamma   90.00
#
_symmetry.space_group_name_H-M   'P 1'
#
loop_
_entity.id
_entity.type
_entity.pdbx_description
1 polymer ?
#
loop_
_entity_poly.entity_id
_entity_poly.type
_entity_poly.pdbx_seq_one_letter_code
_entity_poly.pdbx_strand_id
1 'polypeptide(L)' 'MSNTPPVRRNFIELRTGDVLEVAGVRIQMEYKKGQVARMVVSAAPDTPIKKVAAVARPVPSLPS' A
#
# COMPACT_ATOMS: atom_id res chain seq x y z
N MET A 1 -27.09 -9.65 4.99
CA MET A 1 -25.84 -10.45 4.97
C MET A 1 -24.82 -9.66 4.16
N SER A 2 -23.75 -9.17 4.78
CA SER A 2 -22.70 -8.42 4.06
C SER A 2 -21.87 -9.40 3.23
N ASN A 3 -22.13 -9.45 1.92
CA ASN A 3 -21.39 -10.27 0.97
C ASN A 3 -20.07 -9.58 0.59
N THR A 4 -19.21 -9.33 1.59
CA THR A 4 -17.86 -8.81 1.32
C THR A 4 -16.98 -10.03 1.02
N PRO A 5 -16.41 -10.13 -0.20
CA PRO A 5 -15.51 -11.22 -0.53
C PRO A 5 -14.35 -11.31 0.48
N PRO A 6 -13.85 -12.51 0.80
CA PRO A 6 -12.72 -12.65 1.71
C PRO A 6 -11.52 -11.88 1.15
N VAL A 7 -11.07 -10.85 1.88
CA VAL A 7 -9.92 -10.03 1.51
C VAL A 7 -8.65 -10.81 1.84
N ARG A 8 -7.93 -11.27 0.82
CA ARG A 8 -6.60 -11.84 1.00
C ARG A 8 -5.61 -10.73 1.34
N ARG A 9 -5.04 -10.77 2.53
CA ARG A 9 -3.99 -9.85 2.98
C ARG A 9 -2.62 -10.46 2.68
N ASN A 10 -1.81 -9.76 1.89
CA ASN A 10 -0.41 -10.12 1.66
C ASN A 10 0.48 -9.02 2.25
N PHE A 11 1.48 -9.41 3.03
CA PHE A 11 2.51 -8.51 3.54
C PHE A 11 3.74 -8.66 2.68
N ILE A 12 4.18 -7.57 2.07
CA ILE A 12 5.34 -7.55 1.17
C ILE A 12 6.20 -6.36 1.56
N GLU A 13 7.46 -6.63 1.87
CA GLU A 13 8.46 -5.60 2.11
C GLU A 13 9.14 -5.26 0.79
N LEU A 14 9.23 -3.96 0.49
CA LEU A 14 9.88 -3.46 -0.72
C LEU A 14 11.06 -2.57 -0.33
N ARG A 15 12.20 -2.80 -0.96
CA ARG A 15 13.37 -1.93 -0.95
C ARG A 15 13.20 -0.84 -2.01
N THR A 16 13.96 0.25 -1.87
CA THR A 16 14.06 1.26 -2.94
C THR A 16 14.60 0.61 -4.21
N GLY A 17 13.92 0.85 -5.33
CA GLY A 17 14.20 0.22 -6.62
C GLY A 17 13.35 -1.02 -6.91
N ASP A 18 12.71 -1.62 -5.90
CA ASP A 18 11.87 -2.79 -6.12
C ASP A 18 10.60 -2.42 -6.89
N VAL A 19 10.13 -3.36 -7.71
CA VAL A 19 8.88 -3.29 -8.46
C VAL A 19 7.99 -4.46 -8.04
N LEU A 20 6.81 -4.13 -7.53
CA LEU A 20 5.75 -5.09 -7.25
C LEU A 20 4.74 -5.09 -8.39
N GLU A 21 4.38 -6.27 -8.89
CA GLU A 21 3.34 -6.44 -9.91
C GLU A 21 2.13 -7.16 -9.32
N VAL A 22 0.93 -6.58 -9.48
CA VAL A 22 -0.33 -7.14 -8.99
C VAL A 22 -1.41 -6.93 -10.05
N ALA A 23 -1.91 -8.01 -10.63
CA ALA A 23 -2.99 -7.97 -11.62
C ALA A 23 -2.75 -6.96 -12.77
N GLY A 24 -1.52 -6.90 -13.28
CA GLY A 24 -1.12 -5.99 -14.35
C GLY A 24 -0.81 -4.55 -13.90
N VAL A 25 -1.00 -4.22 -12.61
CA VAL A 25 -0.54 -2.96 -12.02
C VAL A 25 0.91 -3.12 -11.56
N ARG A 26 1.77 -2.18 -11.97
CA ARG A 26 3.17 -2.12 -11.53
C ARG A 26 3.34 -0.99 -10.51
N ILE A 27 3.91 -1.33 -9.36
CA ILE A 27 4.15 -0.41 -8.25
C ILE A 27 5.65 -0.40 -7.99
N GLN A 28 6.31 0.72 -8.30
CA GLN A 28 7.74 0.90 -8.05
C GLN A 28 7.97 1.72 -6.79
N MET A 29 8.84 1.24 -5.91
CA MET A 29 9.32 2.00 -4.76
C MET A 29 10.47 2.93 -5.18
N GLU A 30 10.15 4.21 -5.43
CA GLU A 30 11.18 5.19 -5.79
C GLU A 30 12.02 5.62 -4.60
N TYR A 31 11.38 5.86 -3.45
CA TYR A 31 12.07 6.44 -2.30
C TYR A 31 11.28 6.24 -0.99
N LYS A 32 11.99 6.20 0.14
CA LYS A 32 11.41 6.18 1.49
C LYS A 32 12.17 7.14 2.41
N LYS A 33 11.43 7.99 3.14
CA LYS A 33 11.95 8.85 4.21
C LYS A 33 11.07 8.79 5.43
N GLY A 34 11.60 8.24 6.52
CA GLY A 34 10.81 8.04 7.74
C GLY A 34 9.53 7.27 7.45
N GLN A 35 8.38 7.89 7.73
CA GLN A 35 7.05 7.32 7.51
C GLN A 35 6.47 7.56 6.11
N VAL A 36 7.17 8.28 5.22
CA VAL A 36 6.70 8.61 3.87
C VAL A 36 7.41 7.76 2.84
N ALA A 37 6.63 7.10 1.99
CA ALA A 37 7.09 6.39 0.80
C ALA A 37 6.63 7.13 -0.45
N ARG A 38 7.52 7.28 -1.43
CA ARG A 38 7.20 7.71 -2.79
C ARG A 38 7.15 6.47 -3.67
N MET A 39 6.01 6.29 -4.34
CA MET A 39 5.79 5.18 -5.26
C MET A 39 5.32 5.70 -6.60
N VAL A 40 5.71 5.02 -7.67
CA VAL A 40 5.11 5.19 -9.00
C VAL A 40 4.17 4.02 -9.24
N VAL A 41 2.92 4.32 -9.60
CA VAL A 41 1.91 3.32 -9.94
C VAL A 41 1.61 3.44 -11.42
N SER A 42 1.87 2.38 -12.17
CA SER A 42 1.50 2.25 -13.58
C SER A 42 0.39 1.23 -13.70
N ALA A 43 -0.76 1.66 -14.23
CA ALA A 43 -1.95 0.85 -14.42
C ALA A 43 -2.62 1.21 -15.75
N ALA A 44 -3.58 0.39 -16.19
CA ALA A 44 -4.41 0.73 -17.34
C ALA A 44 -5.21 2.03 -17.07
N PRO A 45 -5.53 2.83 -18.10
CA PRO A 45 -6.16 4.15 -17.91
C PRO A 45 -7.50 4.12 -17.18
N ASP A 46 -8.24 3.03 -17.30
CA ASP A 46 -9.54 2.78 -16.67
C ASP A 46 -9.41 2.22 -15.25
N THR A 47 -8.20 1.89 -14.79
CA THR A 47 -7.97 1.38 -13.44
C THR A 47 -8.07 2.52 -12.42
N PRO A 48 -9.05 2.50 -11.50
CA PRO A 48 -9.21 3.57 -10.53
C PRO A 48 -8.10 3.53 -9.48
N ILE A 49 -7.39 4.66 -9.30
CA ILE A 49 -6.38 4.82 -8.25
C ILE A 49 -6.92 5.78 -7.19
N LYS A 50 -7.04 5.30 -5.95
CA LYS A 50 -7.53 6.10 -4.82
C LYS A 50 -6.56 6.03 -3.65
N LYS A 51 -6.10 7.19 -3.18
CA LYS A 51 -5.41 7.30 -1.89
C LYS A 51 -6.44 7.24 -0.77
N VAL A 52 -6.31 6.27 0.12
CA VAL A 52 -7.10 6.19 1.36
C VAL A 52 -6.20 6.67 2.49
N ALA A 53 -6.64 7.69 3.23
CA ALA A 53 -5.90 8.16 4.38
C ALA A 53 -5.86 7.07 5.45
N ALA A 54 -4.70 6.90 6.10
CA ALA A 54 -4.61 6.02 7.25
C ALA A 54 -5.59 6.52 8.34
N VAL A 55 -6.42 5.63 8.86
CA VAL A 55 -7.16 5.92 10.09
C VAL A 55 -6.11 6.04 11.18
N ALA A 56 -6.01 7.20 11.83
CA ALA A 56 -5.14 7.40 12.98
C ALA A 56 -5.50 6.34 14.03
N ARG A 57 -4.66 5.32 14.18
CA ARG A 57 -4.83 4.32 15.23
C ARG A 57 -4.10 4.85 16.46
N PRO A 58 -4.76 4.99 17.63
CA PRO A 58 -4.06 5.31 18.86
C PRO A 58 -2.94 4.30 19.04
N VAL A 59 -1.70 4.78 19.17
CA VAL A 59 -0.59 3.92 19.53
C VAL A 59 -0.78 3.60 21.02
N PRO A 60 -0.90 2.33 21.43
CA PRO A 60 -0.88 1.99 22.85
C PRO A 60 0.45 2.50 23.42
N SER A 61 0.41 3.29 24.49
CA SER A 61 1.62 3.70 25.20
C SER A 61 2.33 2.44 25.71
N LEU A 62 3.59 2.27 25.30
CA LEU A 62 4.46 1.26 25.89
C LEU A 62 4.68 1.63 27.37
N PRO A 63 4.64 0.67 28.31
CA PRO A 63 4.96 0.94 29.71
C PRO A 63 6.42 1.39 29.85
N SER A 64 6.62 2.39 30.72
CA SER A 64 7.89 3.04 31.05
C SER A 64 8.94 2.11 31.61
#